data_AF-A0A6I1AXU7-F1
#
_entry.id   AF-A0A6I1AXU7-F1
#
_cell.length_a   1.000
_cell.length_b   1.000
_cell.length_c   1.000
_cell.angle_alpha   90.00
_cell.angle_beta   90.00
_cell.angle_gamma   90.00
#
_symmetry.space_group_name_H-M   'P 1'
#
loop_
_entity.id
_entity.type
_entity.pdbx_description
1 polymer ?
#
loop_
_entity_poly.entity_id
_entity_poly.type
_entity_poly.pdbx_seq_one_letter_code
_entity_poly.pdbx_strand_id
1 'polypeptide(L)'
;METTKLLETEKENRNSVHLYWNGTDETWNAYGKSAENAMRINPELRTLTDKAELDGTQVTHLKVTTEQFEEYGLADHCVAVDDKRLKLKLKN
;
A
#
# COMPACT_ATOMS: atom_id res chain seq x y z
N MET A 1 9.64 -7.62 5.97
CA MET A 1 9.78 -6.19 5.66
C MET A 1 10.34 -5.50 6.89
N GLU A 2 11.44 -4.75 6.77
CA GLU A 2 11.97 -3.95 7.89
C GLU A 2 11.17 -2.64 7.96
N THR A 3 10.45 -2.44 9.06
CA THR A 3 9.58 -1.29 9.34
C THR A 3 10.31 0.05 9.24
N THR A 4 11.59 0.09 9.65
CA THR A 4 12.43 1.29 9.58
C THR A 4 12.65 1.77 8.15
N LYS A 5 12.95 0.85 7.21
CA LYS A 5 13.14 1.19 5.79
C LYS A 5 11.85 1.69 5.13
N LEU A 6 10.71 1.15 5.56
CA LEU A 6 9.42 1.64 5.11
C LEU A 6 9.22 3.09 5.52
N LEU A 7 9.46 3.42 6.79
CA LEU A 7 9.30 4.78 7.31
C LEU A 7 10.23 5.78 6.61
N GLU A 8 11.48 5.39 6.33
CA GLU A 8 12.41 6.21 5.56
C GLU A 8 11.90 6.47 4.14
N THR A 9 11.42 5.44 3.45
CA THR A 9 10.85 5.55 2.09
C THR A 9 9.62 6.47 2.08
N GLU A 10 8.73 6.32 3.05
CA GLU A 10 7.49 7.08 3.13
C GLU A 10 7.70 8.54 3.54
N LYS A 11 8.81 8.88 4.20
CA LYS A 11 9.13 10.26 4.58
C LYS A 11 9.35 11.18 3.37
N GLU A 12 9.97 10.66 2.32
CA GLU A 12 10.26 11.42 1.09
C GLU A 12 9.24 11.16 -0.03
N ASN A 13 8.34 10.19 0.14
CA ASN A 13 7.33 9.83 -0.84
C ASN A 13 6.25 10.93 -0.98
N ARG A 14 6.21 11.58 -2.15
CA ARG A 14 5.27 12.68 -2.42
C ARG A 14 4.02 12.25 -3.18
N ASN A 15 4.18 11.37 -4.17
CA ASN A 15 3.13 11.07 -5.15
C ASN A 15 2.96 9.57 -5.45
N SER A 16 3.84 8.70 -4.94
CA SER A 16 3.77 7.27 -5.21
C SER A 16 2.87 6.57 -4.21
N VAL A 17 2.23 5.48 -4.64
CA VAL A 17 1.51 4.56 -3.77
C VAL A 17 2.25 3.23 -3.77
N HIS A 18 3.03 2.98 -2.72
CA HIS A 18 3.70 1.70 -2.50
C HIS A 18 2.75 0.73 -1.81
N LEU A 19 2.51 -0.42 -2.46
CA LEU A 19 1.69 -1.49 -1.90
C LEU A 19 2.52 -2.72 -1.58
N TYR A 20 2.28 -3.29 -0.41
CA TYR A 20 2.99 -4.43 0.13
C TYR A 20 2.01 -5.59 0.29
N TRP A 21 2.35 -6.75 -0.27
CA TRP A 21 1.54 -7.95 -0.10
C TRP A 21 1.78 -8.58 1.27
N ASN A 22 0.73 -8.68 2.08
CA ASN A 22 0.72 -9.50 3.27
C ASN A 22 0.16 -10.88 2.92
N GLY A 23 1.05 -11.88 2.85
CA GLY A 23 0.67 -13.25 2.50
C GLY A 23 -0.09 -14.02 3.58
N THR A 24 -0.08 -13.56 4.83
CA THR A 24 -0.86 -14.19 5.92
C THR A 24 -2.34 -13.83 5.81
N ASP A 25 -2.61 -12.56 5.53
CA ASP A 25 -3.97 -12.03 5.46
C ASP A 25 -4.50 -11.96 4.02
N GLU A 26 -3.67 -12.31 3.03
CA GLU A 26 -3.94 -12.19 1.60
C GLU A 26 -4.44 -10.79 1.18
N THR A 27 -3.76 -9.76 1.70
CA THR A 27 -4.13 -8.35 1.46
C THR A 27 -2.96 -7.51 0.96
N TRP A 28 -3.31 -6.46 0.22
CA TRP A 28 -2.39 -5.38 -0.14
C TRP A 28 -2.47 -4.28 0.92
N ASN A 29 -1.30 -3.83 1.36
CA ASN A 29 -1.18 -2.88 2.46
C ASN A 29 -0.35 -1.68 2.00
N ALA A 30 -0.80 -0.47 2.30
CA ALA A 30 -0.06 0.77 2.08
C ALA A 30 0.08 1.50 3.42
N TYR A 31 1.19 2.21 3.62
CA TYR A 31 1.49 2.87 4.89
C TYR A 31 1.92 4.32 4.66
N GLY A 32 1.69 5.17 5.66
CA GLY A 32 2.13 6.56 5.65
C GLY A 32 1.65 7.32 4.40
N LYS A 33 2.61 7.90 3.66
CA LYS A 33 2.31 8.72 2.48
C LYS A 33 1.70 7.93 1.34
N SER A 34 2.06 6.66 1.18
CA SER A 34 1.44 5.78 0.18
C SER A 34 -0.04 5.60 0.42
N ALA A 35 -0.47 5.36 1.67
CA ALA A 35 -1.89 5.29 2.02
C ALA A 35 -2.60 6.63 1.80
N GLU A 36 -1.94 7.75 2.15
CA GLU A 36 -2.48 9.09 1.91
C GLU A 36 -2.63 9.44 0.43
N ASN A 37 -1.67 9.03 -0.40
CA ASN A 37 -1.68 9.23 -1.84
C ASN A 37 -2.77 8.38 -2.49
N ALA A 38 -2.97 7.13 -2.06
CA ALA A 38 -4.05 6.29 -2.52
C ALA A 38 -5.41 6.97 -2.30
N MET A 39 -5.63 7.55 -1.11
CA MET A 39 -6.85 8.29 -0.79
C MET A 39 -7.03 9.59 -1.60
N ARG A 40 -5.94 10.19 -2.09
CA ARG A 40 -6.03 11.36 -2.97
C ARG A 40 -6.50 10.97 -4.37
N ILE A 41 -6.09 9.80 -4.83
CA ILE A 41 -6.46 9.25 -6.14
C ILE A 41 -7.90 8.74 -6.09
N ASN A 42 -8.22 7.95 -5.07
CA ASN A 42 -9.57 7.45 -4.83
C ASN A 42 -10.02 7.73 -3.38
N PRO A 43 -10.85 8.75 -3.15
CA PRO A 43 -11.35 9.11 -1.83
C PRO A 43 -12.18 8.03 -1.12
N GLU A 44 -12.75 7.06 -1.85
CA GLU A 44 -13.56 5.97 -1.26
C GLU A 44 -12.72 5.05 -0.36
N LEU A 45 -11.41 4.96 -0.63
CA LEU A 45 -10.46 4.19 0.16
C LEU A 45 -10.32 4.67 1.61
N ARG A 46 -10.80 5.88 1.94
CA ARG A 46 -10.85 6.37 3.33
C ARG A 46 -11.59 5.41 4.26
N THR A 47 -12.60 4.71 3.74
CA THR A 47 -13.38 3.72 4.51
C THR A 47 -12.58 2.47 4.85
N LEU A 48 -11.46 2.23 4.16
CA LEU A 48 -10.57 1.08 4.30
C LEU A 48 -9.24 1.47 4.98
N THR A 49 -9.18 2.67 5.56
CA THR A 49 -7.98 3.18 6.21
C THR A 49 -8.12 3.19 7.73
N ASP A 50 -7.03 2.81 8.39
CA ASP A 50 -6.89 2.84 9.84
C ASP A 50 -5.52 3.43 10.24
N LYS A 51 -5.17 3.23 11.51
CA LYS A 51 -3.87 3.61 12.05
C LYS A 51 -3.06 2.36 12.40
N ALA A 52 -1.83 2.31 11.93
CA ALA A 52 -0.84 1.31 12.30
C ALA A 52 0.30 1.96 13.09
N GLU A 53 0.88 1.23 14.03
CA GLU A 53 2.12 1.64 14.70
C GLU A 53 3.31 0.92 14.07
N LEU A 54 4.27 1.68 13.57
CA LEU A 54 5.52 1.18 13.00
C LEU A 54 6.69 1.84 13.75
N ASP A 55 7.57 1.05 14.36
CA ASP A 55 8.72 1.52 15.15
C ASP A 55 8.36 2.65 16.15
N GLY A 56 7.23 2.50 16.85
CA GLY A 56 6.73 3.50 17.82
C GLY A 56 6.15 4.77 17.19
N THR A 57 5.99 4.80 15.86
CA THR A 57 5.37 5.91 15.12
C THR A 57 4.01 5.49 14.57
N GLN A 58 2.97 6.27 14.88
CA GLN A 58 1.64 6.05 14.33
C GLN A 58 1.55 6.58 12.89
N VAL A 59 1.19 5.71 11.95
CA VAL A 59 1.02 6.05 10.53
C VAL A 59 -0.38 5.70 10.04
N THR A 60 -0.81 6.37 8.98
CA THR A 60 -2.02 5.97 8.24
C THR A 60 -1.73 4.65 7.52
N HIS A 61 -2.69 3.74 7.54
CA HIS A 61 -2.57 2.45 6.89
C HIS A 61 -3.81 2.18 6.05
N LEU A 62 -3.60 1.66 4.85
CA LEU A 62 -4.63 1.21 3.92
C LEU A 62 -4.49 -0.29 3.78
N LYS A 63 -5.58 -1.03 3.99
CA LYS A 63 -5.64 -2.47 3.78
C LYS A 63 -6.76 -2.79 2.80
N VAL A 64 -6.42 -3.48 1.71
CA VAL A 64 -7.39 -3.89 0.69
C VAL A 64 -7.18 -5.34 0.29
N THR A 65 -8.26 -6.05 -0.03
CA THR A 65 -8.18 -7.36 -0.67
C THR A 65 -7.73 -7.22 -2.14
N THR A 66 -7.41 -8.33 -2.80
CA THR A 66 -7.13 -8.30 -4.25
C THR A 66 -8.35 -7.85 -5.06
N GLU A 67 -9.56 -8.28 -4.67
CA GLU A 67 -10.81 -7.85 -5.31
C GLU A 67 -11.02 -6.34 -5.18
N GLN A 68 -10.86 -5.79 -3.97
CA GLN A 68 -10.96 -4.34 -3.73
C GLN A 68 -9.86 -3.58 -4.48
N PHE A 69 -8.64 -4.13 -4.54
CA PHE A 69 -7.54 -3.53 -5.28
C PHE A 69 -7.87 -3.37 -6.77
N GLU A 70 -8.51 -4.37 -7.37
CA GLU A 70 -8.99 -4.32 -8.76
C GLU A 70 -10.22 -3.39 -8.91
N GLU A 71 -11.20 -3.50 -8.02
CA GLU A 71 -12.43 -2.70 -8.03
C GLU A 71 -12.15 -1.20 -7.96
N TYR A 72 -11.22 -0.78 -7.10
CA TYR A 72 -10.83 0.62 -6.94
C TYR A 72 -9.81 1.10 -7.99
N GLY A 73 -9.46 0.28 -8.97
CA GLY A 73 -8.54 0.64 -10.06
C GLY A 73 -7.13 0.95 -9.58
N LEU A 74 -6.69 0.36 -8.47
CA LEU A 74 -5.41 0.72 -7.85
C LEU A 74 -4.20 0.21 -8.68
N ALA A 75 -4.40 -0.76 -9.56
CA ALA A 75 -3.38 -1.29 -10.45
C ALA A 75 -2.73 -0.24 -11.37
N ASP A 76 -3.51 0.76 -11.80
CA ASP A 76 -3.03 1.81 -12.71
C ASP A 76 -2.24 2.93 -11.98
N HIS A 77 -2.30 2.92 -10.65
CA HIS A 77 -1.88 4.04 -9.82
C HIS A 77 -0.86 3.67 -8.75
N CYS A 78 -0.67 2.37 -8.49
CA CYS A 78 0.17 1.89 -7.41
C CYS A 78 1.40 1.14 -7.93
N VAL A 79 2.50 1.30 -7.21
CA VAL A 79 3.71 0.51 -7.38
C VAL A 79 3.71 -0.55 -6.30
N ALA A 80 3.55 -1.81 -6.68
CA ALA A 80 3.73 -2.88 -5.71
C ALA A 80 5.22 -2.98 -5.35
N VAL A 81 5.51 -2.79 -4.08
CA VAL A 81 6.85 -2.91 -3.51
C VAL A 81 6.92 -4.28 -2.84
N ASP A 82 7.99 -5.01 -3.13
CA ASP A 82 8.29 -6.34 -2.57
C ASP A 82 7.54 -7.52 -3.19
N ASP A 83 7.11 -7.39 -4.44
CA ASP A 83 6.39 -8.45 -5.10
C ASP A 83 7.32 -9.42 -5.84
N LYS A 84 7.80 -10.45 -5.11
CA LYS A 84 8.38 -11.65 -5.74
C LYS A 84 7.38 -12.37 -6.68
N ARG A 85 6.08 -12.06 -6.64
CA ARG A 85 5.00 -12.59 -7.51
C ARG A 85 4.59 -11.66 -8.68
N LEU A 86 4.88 -10.35 -8.70
CA LEU A 86 4.58 -9.48 -9.88
C LEU A 86 5.53 -9.76 -11.04
N LYS A 87 6.74 -10.23 -10.74
CA LYS A 87 7.62 -10.84 -11.76
C LYS A 87 7.00 -12.06 -12.43
N LEU A 88 5.99 -12.70 -11.82
CA LEU A 88 5.34 -13.91 -12.33
C LEU A 88 3.98 -13.65 -13.03
N LYS A 89 3.40 -12.45 -12.95
CA LYS A 89 2.10 -12.14 -13.60
C LYS A 89 2.11 -11.07 -14.69
N LEU A 90 3.23 -10.37 -14.92
CA LEU A 90 3.39 -9.48 -16.09
C LEU A 90 3.88 -10.20 -17.36
N LYS A 91 3.78 -11.53 -17.41
CA LYS A 91 3.82 -12.28 -18.67
C LYS A 91 2.41 -12.80 -18.95
N ASN A 92 1.62 -12.00 -19.64
CA ASN A 92 0.72 -12.46 -20.68
C ASN A 92 0.73 -11.41 -21.78
#